data_AF-A0A497CB64-F1
#
_entry.id   AF-A0A497CB64-F1
#
_cell.length_a   1.000
_cell.length_b   1.000
_cell.length_c   1.000
_cell.angle_alpha   90.00
_cell.angle_beta   90.00
_cell.angle_gamma   90.00
#
_symmetry.space_group_name_H-M   'P 1'
#
loop_
_entity.id
_entity.type
_entity.pdbx_description
1 polymer ?
#
loop_
_entity_poly.entity_id
_entity_poly.type
_entity_poly.pdbx_seq_one_letter_code
_entity_poly.pdbx_strand_id
1 'polypeptide(L)'
;MTTKRPQIDPYLFELQFKAFLSFAKEQTGIPFISFVSHPYTEKHEGYKREVYKDARKALSFQTWKKSDIGSGRIISATIKAIEIHQNNLVPWQSRFGKEARPQQPLYESQNNPKNQKLIEATIFKLYHEQKEAETLGELTTIFGKTYPLLAYFFFIKDLSKYLPIAPTFFDRAFELLGANFKTSRRCSWENYSSYINLLGELKTMLIDALSSEVTLLDAHSFAWILSSQMEEKNKAANIQEYLNLSDTEREAIVKSRIGQGQFRKHLINYWSAGAVTDCAELKLLRSSHIKPWKNSNNTERLDIYNGLLLSPNLDACFDSGFISFDDAGNILISSQLSKKDLAALDIQHNMKLSKIEPEHKKYLAYHRENIFK
;
A
#
# COMPACT_ATOMS: atom_id res chain seq x y z
N MET A 1 18.50 21.83 9.30
CA MET A 1 18.18 20.40 9.28
C MET A 1 16.93 20.23 8.45
N THR A 2 17.06 19.77 7.20
CA THR A 2 15.92 19.43 6.35
C THR A 2 15.17 18.29 7.02
N THR A 3 13.97 18.56 7.53
CA THR A 3 13.10 17.53 8.09
C THR A 3 12.78 16.55 6.96
N LYS A 4 13.38 15.35 7.03
CA LYS A 4 13.13 14.27 6.09
C LYS A 4 11.62 14.00 6.10
N ARG A 5 10.98 14.00 4.93
CA ARG A 5 9.54 13.67 4.84
C ARG A 5 9.31 12.29 5.45
N PRO A 6 8.19 12.06 6.14
CA PRO A 6 7.86 10.73 6.62
C PRO A 6 7.76 9.77 5.43
N GLN A 7 8.26 8.56 5.60
CA GLN A 7 8.29 7.49 4.60
C GLN A 7 7.98 6.16 5.28
N ILE A 8 7.42 5.22 4.53
CA ILE A 8 7.17 3.86 5.01
C ILE A 8 8.47 3.07 4.94
N ASP A 9 8.78 2.33 5.99
CA ASP A 9 9.93 1.43 6.01
C ASP A 9 9.61 0.19 5.15
N PRO A 10 10.36 -0.09 4.06
CA PRO A 10 10.09 -1.22 3.17
C PRO A 10 10.13 -2.58 3.87
N TYR A 11 11.01 -2.75 4.85
CA TYR A 11 11.12 -4.00 5.59
C TYR A 11 9.91 -4.20 6.51
N LEU A 12 9.50 -3.16 7.23
CA LEU A 12 8.31 -3.24 8.10
C LEU A 12 7.03 -3.40 7.29
N PHE A 13 6.91 -2.76 6.13
CA PHE A 13 5.82 -3.03 5.19
C PHE A 13 5.75 -4.51 4.82
N GLU A 14 6.86 -5.12 4.40
CA GLU A 14 6.87 -6.55 4.03
C GLU A 14 6.46 -7.46 5.19
N LEU A 15 6.93 -7.16 6.40
CA LEU A 15 6.55 -7.91 7.60
C LEU A 15 5.04 -7.81 7.87
N GLN A 16 4.50 -6.59 7.89
CA GLN A 16 3.07 -6.38 8.14
C GLN A 16 2.19 -6.93 7.02
N PHE A 17 2.63 -6.82 5.77
CA PHE A 17 1.91 -7.36 4.63
C PHE A 17 1.84 -8.90 4.68
N LYS A 18 2.93 -9.59 5.02
CA LYS A 18 2.91 -11.06 5.22
C LYS A 18 1.99 -11.48 6.37
N ALA A 19 1.99 -10.73 7.46
CA ALA A 19 1.06 -10.96 8.57
C ALA A 19 -0.40 -10.75 8.13
N PHE A 20 -0.67 -9.70 7.34
CA PHE A 20 -1.98 -9.43 6.76
C PHE A 20 -2.47 -10.55 5.84
N LEU A 21 -1.63 -11.09 4.95
CA LEU A 21 -2.00 -12.23 4.08
C LEU A 21 -2.41 -13.46 4.90
N SER A 22 -1.63 -13.77 5.95
CA SER A 22 -1.93 -14.87 6.87
C SER A 22 -3.24 -14.64 7.62
N PHE A 23 -3.42 -13.43 8.13
CA PHE A 23 -4.62 -13.01 8.84
C PHE A 23 -5.88 -13.11 7.96
N ALA A 24 -5.85 -12.54 6.76
CA ALA A 24 -6.99 -12.56 5.84
C ALA A 24 -7.39 -14.00 5.45
N LYS A 25 -6.40 -14.87 5.24
CA LYS A 25 -6.62 -16.31 4.99
C LYS A 25 -7.21 -17.02 6.20
N GLU A 26 -6.75 -16.74 7.41
CA GLU A 26 -7.31 -17.30 8.65
C GLU A 26 -8.79 -16.91 8.84
N GLN A 27 -9.15 -15.68 8.49
CA GLN A 27 -10.53 -15.19 8.67
C GLN A 27 -11.54 -15.76 7.66
N THR A 28 -11.07 -16.23 6.50
CA THR A 28 -11.96 -16.60 5.37
C THR A 28 -11.71 -17.98 4.77
N GLY A 29 -10.57 -18.61 5.08
CA GLY A 29 -10.08 -19.81 4.40
C GLY A 29 -9.51 -19.57 3.00
N ILE A 30 -9.54 -18.33 2.48
CA ILE A 30 -9.24 -17.99 1.09
C ILE A 30 -7.91 -17.21 1.02
N PRO A 31 -7.00 -17.51 0.07
CA PRO A 31 -5.81 -16.68 -0.16
C PRO A 31 -6.18 -15.26 -0.60
N PHE A 32 -5.45 -14.27 -0.08
CA PHE A 32 -5.67 -12.87 -0.47
C PHE A 32 -5.01 -12.57 -1.82
N ILE A 33 -5.84 -12.28 -2.84
CA ILE A 33 -5.39 -11.99 -4.22
C ILE A 33 -5.61 -10.51 -4.57
N SER A 34 -6.73 -9.92 -4.15
CA SER A 34 -7.06 -8.52 -4.40
C SER A 34 -7.97 -7.97 -3.31
N PHE A 35 -7.97 -6.65 -3.10
CA PHE A 35 -8.88 -6.00 -2.15
C PHE A 35 -10.34 -6.04 -2.59
N VAL A 36 -10.59 -5.96 -3.90
CA VAL A 36 -11.94 -5.85 -4.46
C VAL A 36 -12.70 -7.17 -4.35
N SER A 37 -12.02 -8.30 -4.54
CA SER A 37 -12.66 -9.63 -4.61
C SER A 37 -12.55 -10.44 -3.32
N HIS A 38 -11.83 -9.97 -2.30
CA HIS A 38 -11.61 -10.75 -1.10
C HIS A 38 -12.76 -10.58 -0.08
N PRO A 39 -13.41 -11.67 0.39
CA PRO A 39 -14.59 -11.57 1.25
C PRO A 39 -14.36 -10.80 2.56
N TYR A 40 -13.15 -10.87 3.11
CA TYR A 40 -12.81 -10.14 4.33
C TYR A 40 -12.87 -8.61 4.13
N THR A 41 -12.22 -8.09 3.08
CA THR A 41 -12.18 -6.65 2.81
C THR A 41 -13.53 -6.14 2.33
N GLU A 42 -14.26 -6.93 1.54
CA GLU A 42 -15.63 -6.59 1.14
C GLU A 42 -16.54 -6.42 2.37
N LYS A 43 -16.56 -7.40 3.28
CA LYS A 43 -17.41 -7.38 4.47
C LYS A 43 -17.06 -6.25 5.44
N HIS A 44 -15.77 -6.00 5.68
CA HIS A 44 -15.32 -5.09 6.74
C HIS A 44 -15.06 -3.66 6.24
N GLU A 45 -14.71 -3.48 4.97
CA GLU A 45 -14.25 -2.20 4.42
C GLU A 45 -15.09 -1.73 3.22
N GLY A 46 -15.94 -2.59 2.65
CA GLY A 46 -16.80 -2.26 1.50
C GLY A 46 -17.77 -1.12 1.77
N TYR A 47 -18.22 -0.95 3.02
CA TYR A 47 -19.16 0.11 3.43
C TYR A 47 -18.69 1.53 3.04
N LYS A 48 -17.38 1.77 2.97
CA LYS A 48 -16.82 3.09 2.63
C LYS A 48 -17.21 3.54 1.22
N ARG A 49 -17.32 2.59 0.27
CA ARG A 49 -17.72 2.87 -1.11
C ARG A 49 -19.20 3.26 -1.17
N GLU A 50 -20.05 2.57 -0.41
CA GLU A 50 -21.47 2.90 -0.29
C GLU A 50 -21.69 4.25 0.39
N VAL A 51 -21.01 4.51 1.51
CA VAL A 51 -21.06 5.82 2.19
C VAL A 51 -20.65 6.94 1.23
N TYR A 52 -19.58 6.78 0.47
CA TYR A 52 -19.15 7.78 -0.53
C TYR A 52 -20.24 8.04 -1.58
N LYS A 53 -20.81 6.98 -2.14
CA LYS A 53 -21.83 7.05 -3.19
C LYS A 53 -23.10 7.75 -2.68
N ASP A 54 -23.58 7.34 -1.51
CA ASP A 54 -24.77 7.92 -0.88
C ASP A 54 -24.53 9.38 -0.47
N ALA A 55 -23.34 9.70 0.06
CA ALA A 55 -22.99 11.06 0.42
C ALA A 55 -22.95 11.99 -0.78
N ARG A 56 -22.37 11.56 -1.90
CA ARG A 56 -22.38 12.36 -3.12
C ARG A 56 -23.76 12.55 -3.70
N LYS A 57 -24.60 11.51 -3.64
CA LYS A 57 -26.01 11.62 -4.04
C LYS A 57 -26.75 12.63 -3.16
N ALA A 58 -26.57 12.57 -1.84
CA ALA A 58 -27.19 13.50 -0.90
C ALA A 58 -26.68 14.94 -1.09
N LEU A 59 -25.37 15.10 -1.33
CA LEU A 59 -24.75 16.41 -1.49
C LEU A 59 -25.16 17.07 -2.81
N SER A 60 -25.18 16.31 -3.91
CA SER A 60 -25.56 16.76 -5.27
C SER A 60 -24.91 18.09 -5.65
N PHE A 61 -23.64 18.26 -5.27
CA PHE A 61 -22.95 19.56 -5.34
C PHE A 61 -22.78 20.08 -6.76
N GLN A 62 -22.83 19.21 -7.78
CA GLN A 62 -22.78 19.59 -9.19
C GLN A 62 -23.97 20.46 -9.62
N THR A 63 -25.05 20.46 -8.83
CA THR A 63 -26.27 21.24 -9.11
C THR A 63 -26.30 22.60 -8.41
N TRP A 64 -25.28 22.92 -7.62
CA TRP A 64 -25.23 24.16 -6.86
C TRP A 64 -24.82 25.34 -7.74
N LYS A 65 -25.35 26.51 -7.40
CA LYS A 65 -25.07 27.81 -8.02
C LYS A 65 -24.58 28.76 -6.94
N LYS A 66 -23.85 29.82 -7.34
CA LYS A 66 -23.43 30.88 -6.40
C LYS A 66 -24.63 31.54 -5.69
N SER A 67 -25.80 31.56 -6.32
CA SER A 67 -27.06 32.05 -5.73
C SER A 67 -27.62 31.16 -4.62
N ASP A 68 -27.20 29.89 -4.53
CA ASP A 68 -27.60 28.99 -3.44
C ASP A 68 -26.87 29.35 -2.13
N ILE A 69 -25.80 30.15 -2.16
CA ILE A 69 -25.05 30.57 -0.97
C ILE A 69 -25.90 31.52 -0.12
N GLY A 70 -26.15 31.13 1.13
CA GLY A 70 -27.03 31.81 2.08
C GLY A 70 -28.48 31.32 2.05
N SER A 71 -28.83 30.32 1.22
CA SER A 71 -30.19 29.78 1.13
C SER A 71 -30.49 28.69 2.17
N GLY A 72 -29.47 28.07 2.77
CA GLY A 72 -29.59 26.90 3.64
C GLY A 72 -29.62 25.57 2.89
N ARG A 73 -29.67 25.59 1.55
CA ARG A 73 -29.68 24.39 0.70
C ARG A 73 -28.39 23.58 0.81
N ILE A 74 -27.23 24.24 0.83
CA ILE A 74 -25.91 23.60 0.87
C ILE A 74 -25.70 22.98 2.25
N ILE A 75 -26.07 23.69 3.33
CA ILE A 75 -26.05 23.14 4.68
C ILE A 75 -26.95 21.92 4.80
N SER A 76 -28.21 21.99 4.33
CA SER A 76 -29.15 20.87 4.38
C SER A 76 -28.61 19.64 3.65
N ALA A 77 -28.05 19.83 2.44
CA ALA A 77 -27.43 18.76 1.68
C ALA A 77 -26.19 18.18 2.38
N THR A 78 -25.38 19.03 3.02
CA THR A 78 -24.20 18.61 3.77
C THR A 78 -24.56 17.77 5.00
N ILE A 79 -25.59 18.17 5.76
CA ILE A 79 -26.10 17.39 6.89
C ILE A 79 -26.55 16.00 6.42
N LYS A 80 -27.35 15.93 5.35
CA LYS A 80 -27.80 14.65 4.76
C LYS A 80 -26.63 13.78 4.29
N ALA A 81 -25.56 14.39 3.78
CA ALA A 81 -24.36 13.66 3.37
C ALA A 81 -23.52 13.16 4.55
N ILE A 82 -23.66 13.74 5.75
CA ILE A 82 -22.99 13.25 6.97
C ILE A 82 -23.84 12.17 7.65
N GLU A 83 -25.14 12.42 7.83
CA GLU A 83 -26.07 11.59 8.61
C GLU A 83 -26.64 10.43 7.80
N ILE A 84 -25.75 9.69 7.12
CA ILE A 84 -26.08 8.49 6.35
C ILE A 84 -26.06 7.28 7.30
N HIS A 85 -27.02 6.38 7.12
CA HIS A 85 -27.06 5.11 7.83
C HIS A 85 -25.73 4.33 7.64
N GLN A 86 -25.14 3.83 8.73
CA GLN A 86 -23.82 3.16 8.76
C GLN A 86 -22.61 4.04 8.41
N ASN A 87 -22.74 5.37 8.34
CA ASN A 87 -21.56 6.22 8.20
C ASN A 87 -20.72 6.22 9.49
N ASN A 88 -19.75 5.32 9.56
CA ASN A 88 -18.80 5.18 10.65
C ASN A 88 -17.50 5.99 10.41
N LEU A 89 -17.41 6.75 9.30
CA LEU A 89 -16.24 7.58 9.00
C LEU A 89 -16.26 8.90 9.79
N VAL A 90 -17.43 9.32 10.25
CA VAL A 90 -17.63 10.51 11.08
C VAL A 90 -18.44 10.09 12.32
N PRO A 91 -18.04 10.46 13.55
CA PRO A 91 -18.80 10.15 14.76
C PRO A 91 -20.01 11.08 14.92
N TRP A 92 -20.94 11.05 13.97
CA TRP A 92 -22.06 11.99 13.87
C TRP A 92 -23.20 11.68 14.87
N GLN A 93 -23.29 10.44 15.34
CA GLN A 93 -24.17 10.02 16.43
C GLN A 93 -23.45 10.20 17.77
N SER A 94 -23.40 11.43 18.27
CA SER A 94 -22.76 11.72 19.55
C SER A 94 -23.49 11.05 20.72
N ARG A 95 -22.75 10.30 21.53
CA ARG A 95 -23.23 9.73 22.81
C ARG A 95 -23.32 10.78 23.93
N PHE A 96 -22.73 11.95 23.74
CA PHE A 96 -22.62 13.04 24.73
C PHE A 96 -23.60 14.18 24.45
N GLY A 97 -24.68 13.92 23.71
CA GLY A 97 -25.70 14.90 23.35
C GLY A 97 -25.48 15.54 21.98
N LYS A 98 -26.50 16.26 21.49
CA LYS A 98 -26.53 16.83 20.13
C LYS A 98 -25.44 17.88 19.91
N GLU A 99 -25.10 18.66 20.92
CA GLU A 99 -24.08 19.72 20.85
C GLU A 99 -22.66 19.20 20.61
N ALA A 100 -22.37 17.96 21.02
CA ALA A 100 -21.05 17.35 20.84
C ALA A 100 -20.84 16.73 19.45
N ARG A 101 -21.81 16.86 18.53
CA ARG A 101 -21.70 16.35 17.16
C ARG A 101 -20.69 17.18 16.37
N PRO A 102 -19.80 16.56 15.58
CA PRO A 102 -18.85 17.31 14.75
C PRO A 102 -19.52 18.32 13.80
N GLN A 103 -20.72 18.00 13.32
CA GLN A 103 -21.49 18.82 12.39
C GLN A 103 -22.41 19.85 13.06
N GLN A 104 -22.36 20.00 14.39
CA GLN A 104 -23.22 20.93 15.12
C GLN A 104 -23.21 22.38 14.58
N PRO A 105 -22.05 22.96 14.16
CA PRO A 105 -22.02 24.29 13.56
C PRO A 105 -22.94 24.45 12.33
N LEU A 106 -23.27 23.37 11.61
CA LEU A 106 -24.23 23.40 10.51
C LEU A 106 -25.64 23.76 11.01
N TYR A 107 -26.10 23.15 12.11
CA TYR A 107 -27.42 23.42 12.68
C TYR A 107 -27.50 24.81 13.29
N GLU A 108 -26.48 25.21 14.07
CA GLU A 108 -26.44 26.52 14.72
C GLU A 108 -26.47 27.66 13.70
N SER A 109 -25.82 27.48 12.55
CA SER A 109 -25.77 28.48 11.51
C SER A 109 -27.13 28.78 10.87
N GLN A 110 -28.09 27.85 10.90
CA GLN A 110 -29.42 28.06 10.31
C GLN A 110 -30.21 29.19 10.98
N ASN A 111 -29.87 29.52 12.24
CA ASN A 111 -30.49 30.61 13.00
C ASN A 111 -29.75 31.95 12.83
N ASN A 112 -28.65 32.01 12.08
CA ASN A 112 -27.84 33.20 11.88
C ASN A 112 -27.47 33.38 10.40
N PRO A 113 -28.11 34.32 9.67
CA PRO A 113 -27.89 34.50 8.24
C PRO A 113 -26.43 34.76 7.83
N LYS A 114 -25.65 35.44 8.69
CA LYS A 114 -24.23 35.71 8.43
C LYS A 114 -23.41 34.43 8.52
N ASN A 115 -23.64 33.62 9.56
CA ASN A 115 -22.96 32.33 9.72
C ASN A 115 -23.40 31.34 8.65
N GLN A 116 -24.70 31.26 8.33
CA GLN A 116 -25.22 30.45 7.24
C GLN A 116 -24.50 30.75 5.93
N LYS A 117 -24.45 32.04 5.54
CA LYS A 117 -23.79 32.47 4.31
C LYS A 117 -22.29 32.14 4.31
N LEU A 118 -21.60 32.32 5.44
CA LEU A 118 -20.19 32.00 5.60
C LEU A 118 -19.93 30.50 5.39
N ILE A 119 -20.65 29.64 6.11
CA ILE A 119 -20.48 28.19 6.04
C ILE A 119 -20.80 27.67 4.63
N GLU A 120 -21.92 28.12 4.04
CA GLU A 120 -22.27 27.72 2.68
C GLU A 120 -21.25 28.19 1.64
N ALA A 121 -20.66 29.38 1.80
CA ALA A 121 -19.61 29.86 0.91
C ALA A 121 -18.34 29.01 1.02
N THR A 122 -17.89 28.67 2.23
CA THR A 122 -16.71 27.82 2.44
C THR A 122 -16.94 26.39 1.91
N ILE A 123 -18.11 25.80 2.14
CA ILE A 123 -18.46 24.48 1.59
C ILE A 123 -18.58 24.55 0.07
N PHE A 124 -19.22 25.57 -0.49
CA PHE A 124 -19.30 25.76 -1.95
C PHE A 124 -17.90 25.81 -2.57
N LYS A 125 -16.99 26.58 -1.96
CA LYS A 125 -15.59 26.70 -2.36
C LYS A 125 -14.88 25.34 -2.35
N LEU A 126 -15.09 24.52 -1.33
CA LEU A 126 -14.50 23.17 -1.27
C LEU A 126 -14.80 22.34 -2.52
N TYR A 127 -16.04 22.37 -3.01
CA TYR A 127 -16.49 21.50 -4.10
C TYR A 127 -16.37 22.12 -5.50
N HIS A 128 -16.19 23.44 -5.62
CA HIS A 128 -16.14 24.15 -6.91
C HIS A 128 -14.80 24.85 -7.21
N GLU A 129 -13.90 24.98 -6.24
CA GLU A 129 -12.61 25.63 -6.41
C GLU A 129 -11.42 24.68 -6.11
N GLN A 130 -10.26 25.00 -6.67
CA GLN A 130 -8.99 24.30 -6.44
C GLN A 130 -8.14 25.06 -5.40
N LYS A 131 -8.68 25.18 -4.18
CA LYS A 131 -8.10 25.94 -3.06
C LYS A 131 -8.10 25.16 -1.76
N GLU A 132 -7.61 23.93 -1.82
CA GLU A 132 -7.73 22.98 -0.73
C GLU A 132 -7.14 23.45 0.60
N ALA A 133 -5.92 24.01 0.57
CA ALA A 133 -5.23 24.47 1.78
C ALA A 133 -5.99 25.60 2.49
N GLU A 134 -6.37 26.62 1.72
CA GLU A 134 -7.16 27.76 2.19
C GLU A 134 -8.52 27.30 2.74
N THR A 135 -9.19 26.41 2.01
CA THR A 135 -10.50 25.90 2.40
C THR A 135 -10.45 25.07 3.68
N LEU A 136 -9.44 24.20 3.83
CA LEU A 136 -9.25 23.46 5.08
C LEU A 136 -9.01 24.42 6.25
N GLY A 137 -8.21 25.48 6.04
CA GLY A 137 -7.99 26.53 7.04
C GLY A 137 -9.30 27.14 7.54
N GLU A 138 -10.16 27.59 6.64
CA GLU A 138 -11.49 28.13 6.99
C GLU A 138 -12.38 27.09 7.68
N LEU A 139 -12.40 25.86 7.18
CA LEU A 139 -13.18 24.79 7.78
C LEU A 139 -12.70 24.48 9.21
N THR A 140 -11.40 24.58 9.51
CA THR A 140 -10.91 24.44 10.89
C THR A 140 -11.36 25.58 11.81
N THR A 141 -11.59 26.78 11.27
CA THR A 141 -12.18 27.89 12.03
C THR A 141 -13.66 27.64 12.32
N ILE A 142 -14.39 27.01 11.39
CA ILE A 142 -15.83 26.74 11.51
C ILE A 142 -16.10 25.50 12.39
N PHE A 143 -15.45 24.39 12.11
CA PHE A 143 -15.73 23.08 12.71
C PHE A 143 -14.71 22.65 13.77
N GLY A 144 -13.70 23.49 14.02
CA GLY A 144 -12.58 23.16 14.89
C GLY A 144 -11.53 22.28 14.21
N LYS A 145 -10.42 22.07 14.91
CA LYS A 145 -9.25 21.31 14.44
C LYS A 145 -9.44 19.81 14.60
N THR A 146 -10.41 19.24 13.89
CA THR A 146 -10.77 17.82 13.95
C THR A 146 -10.72 17.16 12.58
N TYR A 147 -9.85 16.16 12.42
CA TYR A 147 -9.72 15.52 11.12
C TYR A 147 -10.93 14.69 10.65
N PRO A 148 -11.61 13.87 11.48
CA PRO A 148 -12.65 12.96 11.00
C PRO A 148 -13.70 13.63 10.11
N LEU A 149 -14.24 14.79 10.52
CA LEU A 149 -15.21 15.53 9.71
C LEU A 149 -14.55 16.21 8.51
N LEU A 150 -13.42 16.89 8.72
CA LEU A 150 -12.78 17.67 7.67
C LEU A 150 -12.27 16.79 6.53
N ALA A 151 -11.57 15.71 6.85
CA ALA A 151 -11.12 14.71 5.87
C ALA A 151 -12.30 14.02 5.17
N TYR A 152 -13.43 13.82 5.86
CA TYR A 152 -14.64 13.28 5.24
C TYR A 152 -15.20 14.20 4.14
N PHE A 153 -15.21 15.51 4.33
CA PHE A 153 -15.64 16.45 3.27
C PHE A 153 -14.76 16.35 2.03
N PHE A 154 -13.45 16.23 2.21
CA PHE A 154 -12.53 16.01 1.10
C PHE A 154 -12.71 14.63 0.46
N PHE A 155 -12.92 13.59 1.27
CA PHE A 155 -13.20 12.24 0.78
C PHE A 155 -14.40 12.21 -0.16
N ILE A 156 -15.53 12.84 0.21
CA ILE A 156 -16.73 12.87 -0.65
C ILE A 156 -16.60 13.85 -1.83
N LYS A 157 -15.61 14.77 -1.81
CA LYS A 157 -15.21 15.60 -2.98
C LYS A 157 -14.59 14.74 -4.07
N ASP A 158 -13.61 13.90 -3.73
CA ASP A 158 -12.88 13.06 -4.70
C ASP A 158 -12.16 11.88 -3.99
N LEU A 159 -12.74 10.68 -4.06
CA LEU A 159 -12.18 9.48 -3.43
C LEU A 159 -10.82 9.06 -4.01
N SER A 160 -10.50 9.51 -5.23
CA SER A 160 -9.23 9.16 -5.87
C SER A 160 -8.05 9.96 -5.30
N LYS A 161 -8.34 11.08 -4.61
CA LYS A 161 -7.33 12.01 -4.09
C LYS A 161 -7.34 12.14 -2.57
N TYR A 162 -8.50 12.00 -1.94
CA TYR A 162 -8.68 12.33 -0.53
C TYR A 162 -9.37 11.21 0.20
N LEU A 163 -8.86 10.87 1.37
CA LEU A 163 -9.39 9.77 2.17
C LEU A 163 -9.73 10.23 3.60
N PRO A 164 -10.71 9.58 4.26
CA PRO A 164 -11.05 9.88 5.63
C PRO A 164 -9.88 9.52 6.55
N ILE A 165 -9.85 10.06 7.77
CA ILE A 165 -8.81 9.70 8.73
C ILE A 165 -9.38 9.64 10.14
N ALA A 166 -9.06 8.54 10.81
CA ALA A 166 -9.26 8.34 12.24
C ALA A 166 -7.89 8.43 12.95
N PRO A 167 -7.53 9.58 13.55
CA PRO A 167 -6.14 9.90 13.84
C PRO A 167 -5.38 8.85 14.66
N THR A 168 -5.98 8.34 15.74
CA THR A 168 -5.30 7.39 16.64
C THR A 168 -5.05 6.02 16.00
N PHE A 169 -5.87 5.61 15.04
CA PHE A 169 -5.68 4.35 14.31
C PHE A 169 -4.64 4.51 13.20
N PHE A 170 -4.67 5.63 12.48
CA PHE A 170 -3.68 5.88 11.44
C PHE A 170 -2.29 6.16 12.01
N ASP A 171 -2.20 6.84 13.15
CA ASP A 171 -0.92 7.03 13.85
C ASP A 171 -0.29 5.68 14.21
N ARG A 172 -1.08 4.74 14.74
CA ARG A 172 -0.63 3.37 15.03
C ARG A 172 -0.27 2.56 13.78
N ALA A 173 -1.09 2.67 12.72
CA ALA A 173 -0.80 1.99 11.46
C ALA A 173 0.54 2.45 10.87
N PHE A 174 0.82 3.75 10.89
CA PHE A 174 2.09 4.30 10.39
C PHE A 174 3.27 3.97 11.31
N GLU A 175 3.07 3.89 12.62
CA GLU A 175 4.08 3.38 13.56
C GLU A 175 4.45 1.93 13.24
N LEU A 176 3.47 1.04 12.99
CA LEU A 176 3.70 -0.34 12.57
C LEU A 176 4.41 -0.46 11.21
N LEU A 177 4.27 0.56 10.37
CA LEU A 177 4.90 0.67 9.05
C LEU A 177 6.23 1.46 9.10
N GLY A 178 6.71 1.86 10.29
CA GLY A 178 7.98 2.58 10.47
C GLY A 178 7.98 4.05 10.06
N ALA A 179 6.81 4.61 9.72
CA ALA A 179 6.69 6.00 9.35
C ALA A 179 6.58 6.89 10.59
N ASN A 180 7.59 7.74 10.82
CA ASN A 180 7.57 8.75 11.89
C ASN A 180 6.58 9.88 11.54
N PHE A 181 5.29 9.62 11.74
CA PHE A 181 4.21 10.51 11.36
C PHE A 181 3.07 10.44 12.38
N LYS A 182 2.50 11.61 12.73
CA LYS A 182 1.33 11.71 13.61
C LYS A 182 0.32 12.71 13.07
N THR A 183 -0.94 12.34 13.20
CA THR A 183 -2.11 13.12 12.79
C THR A 183 -2.90 13.59 14.00
N SER A 184 -2.82 12.86 15.12
CA SER A 184 -3.44 13.28 16.37
C SER A 184 -2.95 14.66 16.79
N ARG A 185 -3.89 15.58 17.03
CA ARG A 185 -3.64 16.98 17.44
C ARG A 185 -2.84 17.81 16.43
N ARG A 186 -2.66 17.35 15.19
CA ARG A 186 -1.91 18.04 14.13
C ARG A 186 -2.78 18.33 12.91
N CYS A 187 -3.96 18.90 13.13
CA CYS A 187 -4.91 19.22 12.07
C CYS A 187 -4.45 20.42 11.23
N SER A 188 -3.94 20.15 10.02
CA SER A 188 -3.57 21.16 9.02
C SER A 188 -3.57 20.55 7.62
N TRP A 189 -3.48 21.38 6.59
CA TRP A 189 -3.44 20.90 5.21
C TRP A 189 -2.13 20.17 4.90
N GLU A 190 -1.01 20.71 5.39
CA GLU A 190 0.32 20.14 5.20
C GLU A 190 0.40 18.73 5.79
N ASN A 191 -0.19 18.55 6.99
CA ASN A 191 -0.21 17.27 7.65
C ASN A 191 -1.23 16.31 7.00
N TYR A 192 -2.40 16.78 6.54
CA TYR A 192 -3.33 15.96 5.75
C TYR A 192 -2.73 15.51 4.41
N SER A 193 -2.04 16.41 3.71
CA SER A 193 -1.33 16.11 2.47
C SER A 193 -0.23 15.07 2.70
N SER A 194 0.52 15.18 3.80
CA SER A 194 1.51 14.17 4.20
C SER A 194 0.88 12.79 4.47
N TYR A 195 -0.30 12.77 5.09
CA TYR A 195 -1.10 11.55 5.26
C TYR A 195 -1.48 10.89 3.93
N ILE A 196 -1.99 11.67 2.98
CA ILE A 196 -2.36 11.18 1.64
C ILE A 196 -1.11 10.67 0.89
N ASN A 197 0.03 11.35 1.01
CA ASN A 197 1.28 10.92 0.39
C ASN A 197 1.76 9.56 0.92
N LEU A 198 1.69 9.33 2.24
CA LEU A 198 2.02 8.03 2.84
C LEU A 198 1.06 6.91 2.36
N LEU A 199 -0.23 7.21 2.19
CA LEU A 199 -1.15 6.26 1.59
C LEU A 199 -0.84 5.98 0.11
N GLY A 200 -0.34 6.96 -0.63
CA GLY A 200 0.13 6.80 -2.01
C GLY A 200 1.39 5.92 -2.11
N GLU A 201 2.32 6.09 -1.17
CA GLU A 201 3.48 5.21 -1.01
C GLU A 201 3.03 3.77 -0.72
N LEU A 202 2.17 3.59 0.29
CA LEU A 202 1.60 2.30 0.66
C LEU A 202 0.86 1.64 -0.52
N LYS A 203 0.06 2.40 -1.27
CA LYS A 203 -0.60 1.93 -2.50
C LYS A 203 0.42 1.35 -3.48
N THR A 204 1.53 2.06 -3.71
CA THR A 204 2.58 1.63 -4.65
C THR A 204 3.21 0.31 -4.18
N MET A 205 3.52 0.21 -2.88
CA MET A 205 4.08 -1.01 -2.29
C MET A 205 3.12 -2.20 -2.36
N LEU A 206 1.81 -1.96 -2.16
CA LEU A 206 0.78 -2.99 -2.31
C LEU A 206 0.61 -3.44 -3.77
N ILE A 207 0.68 -2.52 -4.74
CA ILE A 207 0.68 -2.88 -6.18
C ILE A 207 1.86 -3.79 -6.50
N ASP A 208 3.06 -3.42 -6.03
CA ASP A 208 4.26 -4.22 -6.24
C ASP A 208 4.11 -5.62 -5.59
N ALA A 209 3.57 -5.69 -4.38
CA ALA A 209 3.46 -6.93 -3.62
C ALA A 209 2.36 -7.88 -4.12
N LEU A 210 1.22 -7.37 -4.59
CA LEU A 210 0.11 -8.17 -5.12
C LEU A 210 0.21 -8.40 -6.64
N SER A 211 0.94 -7.53 -7.34
CA SER A 211 0.92 -7.47 -8.81
C SER A 211 -0.54 -7.41 -9.33
N SER A 212 -1.36 -6.60 -8.67
CA SER A 212 -2.78 -6.36 -8.97
C SER A 212 -3.08 -4.87 -8.89
N GLU A 213 -4.22 -4.46 -9.43
CA GLU A 213 -4.71 -3.11 -9.20
C GLU A 213 -5.03 -2.90 -7.71
N VAL A 214 -4.61 -1.75 -7.18
CA VAL A 214 -4.87 -1.31 -5.81
C VAL A 214 -5.22 0.18 -5.88
N THR A 215 -6.37 0.56 -5.33
CA THR A 215 -6.81 1.95 -5.24
C THR A 215 -6.23 2.64 -4.01
N LEU A 216 -6.30 3.97 -3.94
CA LEU A 216 -5.90 4.70 -2.73
C LEU A 216 -6.75 4.25 -1.52
N LEU A 217 -8.05 4.01 -1.74
CA LEU A 217 -8.98 3.52 -0.71
C LEU A 217 -8.61 2.14 -0.18
N ASP A 218 -8.04 1.28 -1.03
CA ASP A 218 -7.56 -0.04 -0.62
C ASP A 218 -6.32 0.08 0.28
N ALA A 219 -5.39 0.99 -0.03
CA ALA A 219 -4.25 1.30 0.84
C ALA A 219 -4.69 1.85 2.21
N HIS A 220 -5.69 2.73 2.24
CA HIS A 220 -6.30 3.15 3.50
C HIS A 220 -6.95 1.99 4.23
N SER A 221 -7.65 1.10 3.52
CA SER A 221 -8.32 -0.05 4.13
C SER A 221 -7.31 -1.03 4.71
N PHE A 222 -6.18 -1.27 4.06
CA PHE A 222 -5.05 -2.01 4.62
C PHE A 222 -4.53 -1.38 5.92
N ALA A 223 -4.21 -0.08 5.91
CA ALA A 223 -3.70 0.62 7.09
C ALA A 223 -4.71 0.60 8.25
N TRP A 224 -6.01 0.75 7.94
CA TRP A 224 -7.08 0.64 8.92
C TRP A 224 -7.21 -0.77 9.51
N ILE A 225 -7.20 -1.82 8.68
CA ILE A 225 -7.25 -3.22 9.12
C ILE A 225 -6.06 -3.51 10.04
N LEU A 226 -4.87 -3.03 9.67
CA LEU A 226 -3.64 -3.24 10.43
C LEU A 226 -3.79 -2.75 11.88
N SER A 227 -4.24 -1.52 12.10
CA SER A 227 -4.33 -0.95 13.45
C SER A 227 -5.65 -1.15 14.19
N SER A 228 -6.76 -1.30 13.46
CA SER A 228 -8.07 -1.47 14.08
C SER A 228 -8.44 -2.93 14.33
N GLN A 229 -7.92 -3.87 13.54
CA GLN A 229 -8.39 -5.27 13.57
C GLN A 229 -7.26 -6.24 13.89
N MET A 230 -6.11 -6.08 13.24
CA MET A 230 -4.98 -6.97 13.47
C MET A 230 -4.30 -6.68 14.81
N GLU A 231 -4.06 -5.43 15.17
CA GLU A 231 -3.53 -5.09 16.51
C GLU A 231 -4.45 -5.59 17.63
N GLU A 232 -5.77 -5.36 17.53
CA GLU A 232 -6.74 -5.82 18.53
C GLU A 232 -6.69 -7.35 18.73
N LYS A 233 -6.45 -8.10 17.65
CA LYS A 233 -6.35 -9.55 17.66
C LYS A 233 -4.92 -10.07 17.89
N ASN A 234 -3.94 -9.21 18.14
CA ASN A 234 -2.51 -9.54 18.22
C ASN A 234 -2.00 -10.31 16.98
N LYS A 235 -2.45 -9.91 15.79
CA LYS A 235 -2.09 -10.49 14.48
C LYS A 235 -1.17 -9.61 13.65
N ALA A 236 -0.86 -8.38 14.11
CA ALA A 236 0.19 -7.57 13.52
C ALA A 236 1.57 -8.20 13.75
N ALA A 237 2.48 -8.04 12.78
CA ALA A 237 3.84 -8.54 12.94
C ALA A 237 4.54 -7.79 14.08
N ASN A 238 5.31 -8.51 14.90
CA ASN A 238 6.14 -7.91 15.92
C ASN A 238 7.30 -7.14 15.25
N ILE A 239 7.41 -5.85 15.56
CA ILE A 239 8.44 -4.96 15.02
C ILE A 239 9.56 -4.65 16.03
N GLN A 240 9.42 -5.06 17.29
CA GLN A 240 10.30 -4.62 18.37
C GLN A 240 11.74 -5.07 18.16
N GLU A 241 11.94 -6.31 17.68
CA GLU A 241 13.28 -6.81 17.35
C GLU A 241 13.96 -5.91 16.31
N TYR A 242 13.23 -5.51 15.27
CA TYR A 242 13.73 -4.60 14.25
C TYR A 242 13.97 -3.19 14.80
N LEU A 243 13.08 -2.67 15.65
CA LEU A 243 13.23 -1.34 16.26
C LEU A 243 14.39 -1.27 17.25
N ASN A 244 14.82 -2.39 17.82
CA ASN A 244 15.97 -2.49 18.72
C ASN A 244 17.32 -2.50 17.99
N LEU A 245 17.33 -2.68 16.67
CA LEU A 245 18.55 -2.61 15.86
C LEU A 245 19.08 -1.18 15.78
N SER A 246 20.39 -1.04 15.62
CA SER A 246 21.00 0.26 15.35
C SER A 246 20.55 0.82 14.00
N ASP A 247 20.63 2.15 13.84
CA ASP A 247 20.29 2.81 12.58
C ASP A 247 21.08 2.24 11.39
N THR A 248 22.36 1.92 11.59
CA THR A 248 23.22 1.32 10.55
C THR A 248 22.72 -0.07 10.12
N GLU A 249 22.31 -0.90 11.08
CA GLU A 249 21.77 -2.24 10.79
C GLU A 249 20.44 -2.17 10.06
N ARG A 250 19.52 -1.29 10.51
CA ARG A 250 18.25 -1.05 9.82
C ARG A 250 18.46 -0.53 8.41
N GLU A 251 19.35 0.43 8.23
CA GLU A 251 19.69 0.94 6.90
C GLU A 251 20.25 -0.16 5.99
N ALA A 252 21.08 -1.06 6.51
CA ALA A 252 21.62 -2.18 5.73
C ALA A 252 20.51 -3.15 5.29
N ILE A 253 19.57 -3.48 6.20
CA ILE A 253 18.39 -4.32 5.89
C ILE A 253 17.53 -3.66 4.81
N VAL A 254 17.18 -2.38 4.99
CA VAL A 254 16.35 -1.63 4.05
C VAL A 254 17.03 -1.51 2.68
N LYS A 255 18.33 -1.16 2.63
CA LYS A 255 19.09 -1.11 1.37
C LYS A 255 19.12 -2.47 0.69
N SER A 256 19.27 -3.56 1.44
CA SER A 256 19.22 -4.91 0.90
C SER A 256 17.84 -5.21 0.28
N ARG A 257 16.75 -4.84 0.96
CA ARG A 257 15.37 -5.04 0.48
C ARG A 257 15.08 -4.23 -0.79
N ILE A 258 15.38 -2.93 -0.77
CA ILE A 258 15.21 -2.05 -1.93
C ILE A 258 16.01 -2.60 -3.11
N GLY A 259 17.26 -3.01 -2.88
CA GLY A 259 18.11 -3.57 -3.92
C GLY A 259 17.54 -4.84 -4.54
N GLN A 260 17.02 -5.77 -3.73
CA GLN A 260 16.36 -6.98 -4.22
C GLN A 260 15.08 -6.66 -5.03
N GLY A 261 14.29 -5.68 -4.58
CA GLY A 261 13.09 -5.24 -5.31
C GLY A 261 13.41 -4.62 -6.67
N GLN A 262 14.40 -3.73 -6.73
CA GLN A 262 14.88 -3.14 -7.98
C GLN A 262 15.45 -4.20 -8.92
N PHE A 263 16.26 -5.11 -8.39
CA PHE A 263 16.83 -6.22 -9.13
C PHE A 263 15.75 -7.08 -9.79
N ARG A 264 14.70 -7.46 -9.05
CA ARG A 264 13.56 -8.21 -9.61
C ARG A 264 12.88 -7.44 -10.75
N LYS A 265 12.61 -6.15 -10.58
CA LYS A 265 11.98 -5.32 -11.64
C LYS A 265 12.85 -5.28 -12.90
N HIS A 266 14.16 -5.11 -12.76
CA HIS A 266 15.07 -5.13 -13.90
C HIS A 266 15.13 -6.50 -14.59
N LEU A 267 15.14 -7.60 -13.82
CA LEU A 267 15.10 -8.94 -14.38
C LEU A 267 13.82 -9.23 -15.15
N ILE A 268 12.66 -8.80 -14.63
CA ILE A 268 11.38 -8.92 -15.34
C ILE A 268 11.45 -8.19 -16.69
N ASN A 269 12.01 -6.98 -16.72
CA ASN A 269 12.14 -6.20 -17.95
C ASN A 269 13.13 -6.84 -18.95
N TYR A 270 14.19 -7.47 -18.46
CA TYR A 270 15.20 -8.11 -19.30
C TYR A 270 14.73 -9.45 -19.89
N TRP A 271 14.18 -10.31 -19.04
CA TRP A 271 13.78 -11.67 -19.40
C TRP A 271 12.38 -11.72 -20.03
N SER A 272 11.45 -10.87 -19.60
CA SER A 272 10.02 -10.82 -19.98
C SER A 272 9.18 -12.08 -19.68
N ALA A 273 9.82 -13.24 -19.50
CA ALA A 273 9.24 -14.52 -19.15
C ALA A 273 10.27 -15.37 -18.38
N GLY A 274 9.93 -16.60 -18.01
CA GLY A 274 10.87 -17.54 -17.41
C GLY A 274 12.11 -17.73 -18.29
N ALA A 275 13.31 -17.56 -17.72
CA ALA A 275 14.59 -17.62 -18.43
C ALA A 275 14.85 -18.98 -19.11
N VAL A 276 14.14 -20.03 -18.69
CA VAL A 276 14.25 -21.40 -19.24
C VAL A 276 12.91 -21.91 -19.79
N THR A 277 11.79 -21.63 -19.10
CA THR A 277 10.49 -22.27 -19.36
C THR A 277 9.53 -21.43 -20.20
N ASP A 278 9.92 -20.22 -20.63
CA ASP A 278 9.08 -19.25 -21.32
C ASP A 278 7.75 -18.91 -20.59
N CYS A 279 7.65 -19.22 -19.30
CA CYS A 279 6.46 -18.92 -18.50
C CYS A 279 6.23 -17.41 -18.42
N ALA A 280 5.09 -16.93 -18.92
CA ALA A 280 4.75 -15.51 -18.93
C ALA A 280 4.10 -15.02 -17.61
N GLU A 281 3.65 -15.93 -16.75
CA GLU A 281 3.04 -15.57 -15.47
C GLU A 281 4.15 -15.21 -14.44
N LEU A 282 4.57 -13.95 -14.47
CA LEU A 282 5.68 -13.39 -13.68
C LEU A 282 5.50 -13.60 -12.17
N LYS A 283 4.25 -13.72 -11.68
CA LYS A 283 3.95 -13.96 -10.26
C LYS A 283 4.46 -15.31 -9.78
N LEU A 284 4.60 -16.29 -10.67
CA LEU A 284 5.09 -17.63 -10.34
C LEU A 284 6.62 -17.72 -10.35
N LEU A 285 7.31 -16.72 -10.91
CA LEU A 285 8.75 -16.75 -11.14
C LEU A 285 9.54 -16.12 -9.99
N ARG A 286 10.73 -16.66 -9.74
CA ARG A 286 11.70 -16.22 -8.74
C ARG A 286 12.87 -15.50 -9.42
N SER A 287 13.32 -14.41 -8.82
CA SER A 287 14.55 -13.72 -9.22
C SER A 287 15.72 -14.37 -8.46
N SER A 288 16.35 -15.35 -9.09
CA SER A 288 17.52 -16.06 -8.54
C SER A 288 18.80 -15.30 -8.91
N HIS A 289 19.71 -15.13 -7.95
CA HIS A 289 21.04 -14.60 -8.21
C HIS A 289 21.97 -15.71 -8.68
N ILE A 290 22.69 -15.51 -9.78
CA ILE A 290 23.68 -16.48 -10.28
C ILE A 290 24.85 -16.60 -9.30
N LYS A 291 25.48 -15.48 -8.95
CA LYS A 291 26.40 -15.36 -7.82
C LYS A 291 25.59 -14.92 -6.59
N PRO A 292 25.49 -15.75 -5.54
CA PRO A 292 24.59 -15.50 -4.41
C PRO A 292 24.78 -14.11 -3.78
N TRP A 293 23.69 -13.47 -3.38
CA TRP A 293 23.67 -12.11 -2.81
C TRP A 293 24.70 -11.89 -1.69
N LYS A 294 24.86 -12.89 -0.82
CA LYS A 294 25.80 -12.87 0.32
C LYS A 294 27.27 -12.79 -0.12
N ASN A 295 27.59 -13.30 -1.32
CA ASN A 295 28.92 -13.33 -1.90
C ASN A 295 29.16 -12.20 -2.92
N SER A 296 28.11 -11.44 -3.26
CA SER A 296 28.13 -10.35 -4.23
C SER A 296 28.44 -8.99 -3.59
N ASN A 297 29.20 -8.16 -4.29
CA ASN A 297 29.37 -6.73 -3.97
C ASN A 297 28.13 -5.91 -4.40
N ASN A 298 28.08 -4.62 -4.04
CA ASN A 298 26.90 -3.78 -4.31
C ASN A 298 26.56 -3.63 -5.81
N THR A 299 27.56 -3.60 -6.68
CA THR A 299 27.34 -3.56 -8.14
C THR A 299 26.77 -4.89 -8.62
N GLU A 300 27.37 -6.00 -8.20
CA GLU A 300 26.94 -7.37 -8.57
C GLU A 300 25.54 -7.72 -8.06
N ARG A 301 25.10 -7.14 -6.94
CA ARG A 301 23.76 -7.34 -6.37
C ARG A 301 22.65 -6.76 -7.24
N LEU A 302 22.95 -5.71 -8.01
CA LEU A 302 22.00 -4.99 -8.86
C LEU A 302 22.25 -5.21 -10.36
N ASP A 303 23.34 -5.89 -10.72
CA ASP A 303 23.69 -6.24 -12.10
C ASP A 303 22.66 -7.22 -12.67
N ILE A 304 21.97 -6.82 -13.73
CA ILE A 304 20.92 -7.63 -14.39
C ILE A 304 21.46 -8.97 -14.88
N TYR A 305 22.75 -9.03 -15.24
CA TYR A 305 23.39 -10.23 -15.75
C TYR A 305 23.79 -11.21 -14.63
N ASN A 306 23.67 -10.79 -13.36
CA ASN A 306 23.81 -11.66 -12.20
C ASN A 306 22.48 -12.31 -11.79
N GLY A 307 21.50 -12.40 -12.69
CA GLY A 307 20.18 -12.87 -12.33
C GLY A 307 19.44 -13.65 -13.40
N LEU A 308 18.70 -14.65 -12.94
CA LEU A 308 17.81 -15.47 -13.74
C LEU A 308 16.38 -15.37 -13.21
N LEU A 309 15.41 -15.35 -14.10
CA LEU A 309 14.00 -15.40 -13.74
C LEU A 309 13.50 -16.86 -13.88
N LEU A 310 13.48 -17.62 -12.78
CA LEU A 310 13.28 -19.07 -12.81
C LEU A 310 11.92 -19.49 -12.24
N SER A 311 11.39 -20.62 -12.71
CA SER A 311 10.26 -21.27 -12.05
C SER A 311 10.68 -21.84 -10.68
N PRO A 312 9.75 -22.04 -9.73
CA PRO A 312 10.12 -22.39 -8.35
C PRO A 312 10.95 -23.68 -8.21
N ASN A 313 10.71 -24.67 -9.06
CA ASN A 313 11.51 -25.91 -9.13
C ASN A 313 12.94 -25.64 -9.61
N LEU A 314 13.11 -24.88 -10.70
CA LEU A 314 14.43 -24.56 -11.25
C LEU A 314 15.23 -23.65 -10.31
N ASP A 315 14.58 -22.65 -9.70
CA ASP A 315 15.14 -21.78 -8.67
C ASP A 315 15.73 -22.59 -7.51
N ALA A 316 14.92 -23.49 -6.92
CA ALA A 316 15.35 -24.31 -5.80
C ALA A 316 16.52 -25.26 -6.17
N CYS A 317 16.48 -25.86 -7.37
CA CYS A 317 17.55 -26.73 -7.84
C CYS A 317 18.85 -25.96 -8.14
N PHE A 318 18.73 -24.76 -8.72
CA PHE A 318 19.87 -23.92 -9.06
C PHE A 318 20.54 -23.38 -7.80
N ASP A 319 19.78 -22.76 -6.89
CA ASP A 319 20.29 -22.23 -5.62
C ASP A 319 20.93 -23.31 -4.73
N SER A 320 20.45 -24.55 -4.84
CA SER A 320 20.99 -25.71 -4.10
C SER A 320 22.17 -26.39 -4.80
N GLY A 321 22.58 -25.93 -5.98
CA GLY A 321 23.70 -26.47 -6.75
C GLY A 321 23.42 -27.75 -7.52
N PHE A 322 22.16 -28.18 -7.63
CA PHE A 322 21.81 -29.40 -8.37
C PHE A 322 21.70 -29.19 -9.89
N ILE A 323 21.49 -27.95 -10.32
CA ILE A 323 21.61 -27.56 -11.72
C ILE A 323 22.51 -26.32 -11.86
N SER A 324 23.08 -26.14 -13.03
CA SER A 324 23.75 -24.90 -13.44
C SER A 324 23.60 -24.72 -14.96
N PHE A 325 24.31 -23.78 -15.56
CA PHE A 325 24.34 -23.58 -17.01
C PHE A 325 25.77 -23.39 -17.51
N ASP A 326 26.07 -23.94 -18.68
CA ASP A 326 27.34 -23.69 -19.38
C ASP A 326 27.38 -22.29 -20.02
N ASP A 327 28.50 -21.93 -20.65
CA ASP A 327 28.67 -20.61 -21.28
C ASP A 327 27.86 -20.41 -22.56
N ALA A 328 27.24 -21.49 -23.09
CA ALA A 328 26.27 -21.46 -24.17
C ALA A 328 24.82 -21.45 -23.64
N GLY A 329 24.63 -21.51 -22.32
CA GLY A 329 23.34 -21.50 -21.65
C GLY A 329 22.67 -22.86 -21.57
N ASN A 330 23.33 -23.96 -21.94
CA ASN A 330 22.76 -25.30 -21.79
C ASN A 330 22.77 -25.72 -20.32
N ILE A 331 21.71 -26.41 -19.88
CA ILE A 331 21.61 -26.87 -18.51
C ILE A 331 22.70 -27.91 -18.20
N LEU A 332 23.33 -27.76 -17.04
CA LEU A 332 24.20 -28.73 -16.41
C LEU A 332 23.45 -29.36 -15.25
N ILE A 333 23.42 -30.68 -15.18
CA ILE A 333 22.66 -31.42 -14.17
C ILE A 333 23.64 -32.19 -13.29
N SER A 334 23.54 -31.99 -11.98
CA SER A 334 24.37 -32.68 -11.01
C SER A 334 24.09 -34.19 -11.04
N SER A 335 25.14 -35.00 -10.92
CA SER A 335 25.03 -36.45 -10.79
C SER A 335 24.28 -36.90 -9.53
N GLN A 336 24.09 -35.99 -8.57
CA GLN A 336 23.34 -36.24 -7.33
C GLN A 336 21.82 -36.19 -7.53
N LEU A 337 21.32 -35.71 -8.68
CA LEU A 337 19.88 -35.74 -8.98
C LEU A 337 19.52 -37.05 -9.70
N SER A 338 18.65 -37.87 -9.10
CA SER A 338 18.26 -39.14 -9.71
C SER A 338 17.35 -38.92 -10.93
N LYS A 339 17.27 -39.90 -11.84
CA LYS A 339 16.31 -39.86 -12.96
C LYS A 339 14.86 -39.71 -12.49
N LYS A 340 14.53 -40.27 -11.32
CA LYS A 340 13.19 -40.15 -10.73
C LYS A 340 12.92 -38.71 -10.30
N ASP A 341 13.91 -38.05 -9.70
CA ASP A 341 13.78 -36.65 -9.26
C ASP A 341 13.74 -35.69 -10.44
N LEU A 342 14.55 -35.93 -11.48
CA LEU A 342 14.48 -35.18 -12.75
C LEU A 342 13.07 -35.21 -13.34
N ALA A 343 12.46 -36.39 -13.41
CA ALA A 343 11.09 -36.53 -13.90
C ALA A 343 10.07 -35.85 -12.98
N ALA A 344 10.22 -35.98 -11.65
CA ALA A 344 9.30 -35.37 -10.68
C ALA A 344 9.38 -33.84 -10.67
N LEU A 345 10.54 -33.28 -10.96
CA LEU A 345 10.79 -31.83 -11.02
C LEU A 345 10.64 -31.26 -12.43
N ASP A 346 10.32 -32.11 -13.43
CA ASP A 346 10.23 -31.77 -14.84
C ASP A 346 11.49 -31.06 -15.38
N ILE A 347 12.67 -31.60 -15.05
CA ILE A 347 13.97 -31.08 -15.51
C ILE A 347 14.48 -31.98 -16.63
N GLN A 348 14.74 -31.39 -17.79
CA GLN A 348 15.16 -32.10 -19.00
C GLN A 348 16.54 -31.65 -19.45
N HIS A 349 17.35 -32.58 -19.99
CA HIS A 349 18.72 -32.30 -20.44
C HIS A 349 18.83 -31.31 -21.61
N ASN A 350 17.75 -31.07 -22.35
CA ASN A 350 17.69 -30.12 -23.46
C ASN A 350 17.27 -28.70 -23.02
N MET A 351 17.01 -28.48 -21.73
CA MET A 351 16.71 -27.15 -21.21
C MET A 351 17.90 -26.22 -21.38
N LYS A 352 17.62 -24.97 -21.70
CA LYS A 352 18.64 -23.93 -21.87
C LYS A 352 18.07 -22.56 -21.52
N LEU A 353 18.97 -21.62 -21.24
CA LEU A 353 18.61 -20.21 -21.12
C LEU A 353 18.11 -19.68 -22.48
N SER A 354 17.04 -18.90 -22.47
CA SER A 354 16.46 -18.29 -23.67
C SER A 354 17.34 -17.18 -24.25
N LYS A 355 18.18 -16.56 -23.41
CA LYS A 355 19.16 -15.54 -23.77
C LYS A 355 20.44 -15.76 -22.96
N ILE A 356 21.59 -15.48 -23.54
CA ILE A 356 22.86 -15.45 -22.82
C ILE A 356 23.77 -14.38 -23.41
N GLU A 357 24.36 -13.57 -22.53
CA GLU A 357 25.27 -12.46 -22.89
C GLU A 357 26.63 -12.69 -22.25
N PRO A 358 27.73 -12.12 -22.80
CA PRO A 358 29.07 -12.24 -22.23
C PRO A 358 29.16 -11.93 -20.74
N GLU A 359 28.38 -10.97 -20.26
CA GLU A 359 28.34 -10.51 -18.87
C GLU A 359 27.79 -11.55 -17.90
N HIS A 360 26.95 -12.49 -18.36
CA HIS A 360 26.47 -13.59 -17.53
C HIS A 360 27.59 -14.58 -17.21
N LYS A 361 28.56 -14.76 -18.13
CA LYS A 361 29.54 -15.85 -18.08
C LYS A 361 30.40 -15.80 -16.83
N LYS A 362 30.79 -14.61 -16.37
CA LYS A 362 31.57 -14.44 -15.13
C LYS A 362 30.81 -14.94 -13.90
N TYR A 363 29.49 -14.74 -13.86
CA TYR A 363 28.65 -15.21 -12.76
C TYR A 363 28.37 -16.70 -12.87
N LEU A 364 28.07 -17.21 -14.07
CA LEU A 364 27.85 -18.63 -14.30
C LEU A 364 29.11 -19.45 -13.99
N ALA A 365 30.29 -18.95 -14.35
CA ALA A 365 31.56 -19.54 -13.96
C ALA A 365 31.69 -19.65 -12.44
N TYR A 366 31.42 -18.56 -11.71
CA TYR A 366 31.40 -18.58 -10.24
C TYR A 366 30.42 -19.63 -9.69
N HIS A 367 29.20 -19.69 -10.22
CA HIS A 367 28.21 -20.66 -9.78
C HIS A 367 28.68 -22.10 -10.00
N ARG A 368 29.24 -22.41 -11.18
CA ARG A 368 29.79 -23.75 -11.48
C ARG A 368 30.95 -24.14 -10.58
N GLU A 369 31.79 -23.18 -10.19
CA GLU A 369 32.98 -23.43 -9.36
C GLU A 369 32.67 -23.51 -7.86
N ASN A 370 31.64 -22.80 -7.37
CA ASN A 370 31.44 -22.59 -5.93
C ASN A 370 30.12 -23.17 -5.40
N ILE A 371 29.11 -23.37 -6.26
CA ILE A 371 27.75 -23.74 -5.85
C ILE A 371 27.33 -25.09 -6.45
N PHE A 372 27.61 -25.32 -7.73
CA PHE A 372 27.26 -26.55 -8.45
C PHE A 372 27.94 -27.79 -7.84
N LYS A 373 27.20 -28.89 -7.74
CA LYS A 373 27.56 -30.11 -7.00
C LYS A 373 27.87 -31.32 -7.86
#